data_AF-A0A7Y0A976-F1
#
_entry.id   AF-A0A7Y0A976-F1
#
_cell.length_a   1.000
_cell.length_b   1.000
_cell.length_c   1.000
_cell.angle_alpha   90.00
_cell.angle_beta   90.00
_cell.angle_gamma   90.00
#
_symmetry.space_group_name_H-M   'P 1'
#
loop_
_entity.id
_entity.type
_entity.pdbx_description
1 polymer ?
#
loop_
_entity_poly.entity_id
_entity_poly.type
_entity_poly.pdbx_seq_one_letter_code
_entity_poly.pdbx_strand_id
1 'polypeptide(L)'
;MRRHDFKYEENSIRQVEMLLPKLKFSVRPTVIVQWLENFEENDVSHALDLLRIFEYIPFNEFMLRIDYLLKEIFKKIPKNERAIIYPYGKVGKSGTLVTYPLRNTIAYKNRQALAIKNKYISRNEEYNLITHDFQMIKRPHDFQHIIFLDDFIGSGKTFIKEYSNSDLQKWISDNGFNSIFILSSIIMDEGKNEILKKDNKIQIYSETRHKLFHSPLSPLHLFKNKYDIKRITKYYGNKIEVIRPPKSYLPFGYDNSEALVAFFHGTPNNTIPLIWGDSDWKPLFPRKSEIRMSESKKFKKEIVYYLSICDKLGIDIINGSSIIAIQPDIRDADYQKLNEQNHAVVALIYLKSLGLENVFICQMLGLTREELRLIYLEALNKGLVQKRSYELTSNALLILDNLKTLSKKDKIRNESKSNLEIKKYIYLPKTFNGMT
;
A
#
# COMPACT_ATOMS: atom_id res chain seq x y z
N MET A 1 19.54 10.15 14.31
CA MET A 1 19.70 10.93 15.56
C MET A 1 18.63 12.03 15.60
N ARG A 2 17.92 12.19 16.74
CA ARG A 2 16.91 13.25 16.95
C ARG A 2 17.61 14.61 16.96
N ARG A 3 17.13 15.59 16.18
CA ARG A 3 17.76 16.93 16.08
C ARG A 3 17.06 18.01 16.88
N HIS A 4 15.77 17.86 17.08
CA HIS A 4 15.00 18.69 17.99
C HIS A 4 13.88 17.86 18.60
N ASP A 5 13.30 18.42 19.67
CA ASP A 5 12.12 17.87 20.31
C ASP A 5 10.91 18.57 19.73
N PHE A 6 10.04 17.80 19.06
CA PHE A 6 8.84 18.38 18.47
C PHE A 6 7.94 18.98 19.56
N LYS A 7 7.68 20.28 19.46
CA LYS A 7 6.82 21.01 20.41
C LYS A 7 5.36 20.70 20.08
N TYR A 8 4.63 20.14 21.04
CA TYR A 8 3.20 19.82 20.91
C TYR A 8 2.33 21.05 21.20
N GLU A 9 2.31 21.99 20.25
CA GLU A 9 1.46 23.17 20.28
C GLU A 9 0.24 22.95 19.38
N GLU A 10 -0.87 23.66 19.63
CA GLU A 10 -2.11 23.49 18.87
C GLU A 10 -1.88 23.61 17.34
N ASN A 11 -1.07 24.59 16.94
CA ASN A 11 -0.73 24.81 15.53
C ASN A 11 0.11 23.66 14.93
N SER A 12 1.08 23.11 15.67
CA SER A 12 1.96 22.05 15.17
C SER A 12 1.22 20.72 15.08
N ILE A 13 0.33 20.44 16.04
CA ILE A 13 -0.59 19.28 16.00
C ILE A 13 -1.50 19.38 14.78
N ARG A 14 -2.15 20.54 14.57
CA ARG A 14 -3.04 20.75 13.43
C ARG A 14 -2.33 20.58 12.08
N GLN A 15 -1.07 21.02 11.97
CA GLN A 15 -0.27 20.81 10.76
C GLN A 15 -0.01 19.32 10.48
N VAL A 16 0.30 18.53 11.52
CA VAL A 16 0.46 17.07 11.39
C VAL A 16 -0.87 16.42 11.01
N GLU A 17 -1.98 16.82 11.62
CA GLU A 17 -3.31 16.30 11.30
C GLU A 17 -3.70 16.56 9.84
N MET A 18 -3.40 17.76 9.31
CA MET A 18 -3.65 18.11 7.91
C MET A 18 -2.86 17.24 6.92
N LEU A 19 -1.74 16.65 7.34
CA LEU A 19 -0.95 15.74 6.50
C LEU A 19 -1.52 14.32 6.46
N LEU A 20 -2.31 13.90 7.45
CA LEU A 20 -2.83 12.52 7.51
C LEU A 20 -3.70 12.15 6.30
N PRO A 21 -4.69 12.98 5.88
CA PRO A 21 -5.44 12.71 4.66
C PRO A 21 -4.56 12.69 3.41
N LYS A 22 -3.56 13.59 3.34
CA LYS A 22 -2.62 13.67 2.21
C LYS A 22 -1.78 12.40 2.08
N LEU A 23 -1.37 11.83 3.21
CA LEU A 23 -0.67 10.55 3.30
C LEU A 23 -1.63 9.35 3.31
N LYS A 24 -2.93 9.58 3.10
CA LYS A 24 -3.99 8.56 3.06
C LYS A 24 -3.97 7.68 4.31
N PHE A 25 -3.66 8.28 5.45
CA PHE A 25 -3.58 7.63 6.76
C PHE A 25 -2.65 6.41 6.82
N SER A 26 -1.69 6.33 5.90
CA SER A 26 -0.75 5.20 5.80
C SER A 26 0.35 5.19 6.85
N VAL A 27 0.47 6.28 7.61
CA VAL A 27 1.42 6.46 8.71
C VAL A 27 0.71 7.07 9.90
N ARG A 28 1.20 6.76 11.11
CA ARG A 28 0.67 7.34 12.35
C ARG A 28 1.18 8.77 12.54
N PRO A 29 0.44 9.65 13.25
CA PRO A 29 0.93 10.98 13.60
C PRO A 29 2.30 10.95 14.28
N THR A 30 2.54 9.96 15.14
CA THR A 30 3.83 9.77 15.82
C THR A 30 4.99 9.50 14.87
N VAL A 31 4.75 8.84 13.73
CA VAL A 31 5.77 8.60 12.70
C VAL A 31 6.08 9.89 11.94
N ILE A 32 5.06 10.71 11.66
CA ILE A 32 5.25 12.04 11.05
C ILE A 32 6.07 12.92 11.99
N VAL A 33 5.71 12.97 13.27
CA VAL A 33 6.45 13.73 14.29
C VAL A 33 7.90 13.26 14.36
N GLN A 34 8.13 11.95 14.47
CA GLN A 34 9.47 11.37 14.46
C GLN A 34 10.26 11.72 13.19
N TRP A 35 9.60 11.76 12.05
CA TRP A 35 10.21 12.16 10.79
C TRP A 35 10.59 13.65 10.78
N LEU A 36 9.73 14.52 11.31
CA LEU A 36 9.99 15.96 11.45
C LEU A 36 11.16 16.23 12.41
N GLU A 37 11.30 15.44 13.48
CA GLU A 37 12.43 15.52 14.42
C GLU A 37 13.79 15.22 13.80
N ASN A 38 13.86 14.71 12.57
CA ASN A 38 15.12 14.58 11.85
C ASN A 38 15.67 15.93 11.35
N PHE A 39 14.83 16.96 11.27
CA PHE A 39 15.17 18.30 10.77
C PHE A 39 15.53 19.24 11.92
N GLU A 40 16.27 20.30 11.62
CA GLU A 40 16.47 21.44 12.53
C GLU A 40 15.16 22.28 12.58
N GLU A 41 14.89 22.97 13.70
CA GLU A 41 13.60 23.66 13.94
C GLU A 41 13.23 24.63 12.81
N ASN A 42 14.22 25.38 12.30
CA ASN A 42 14.04 26.34 11.19
C ASN A 42 13.71 25.66 9.83
N ASP A 43 13.97 24.37 9.68
CA ASP A 43 13.72 23.61 8.44
C ASP A 43 12.39 22.82 8.48
N VAL A 44 11.72 22.75 9.63
CA VAL A 44 10.47 21.96 9.80
C VAL A 44 9.37 22.43 8.85
N SER A 45 9.21 23.74 8.67
CA SER A 45 8.21 24.31 7.75
C SER A 45 8.41 23.84 6.31
N HIS A 46 9.67 23.80 5.84
CA HIS A 46 10.05 23.31 4.52
C HIS A 46 9.80 21.79 4.38
N ALA A 47 10.05 21.03 5.43
CA ALA A 47 9.76 19.59 5.47
C ALA A 47 8.24 19.30 5.40
N LEU A 48 7.42 20.12 6.06
CA LEU A 48 5.96 20.04 5.97
C LEU A 48 5.46 20.34 4.55
N ASP A 49 5.98 21.38 3.91
CA ASP A 49 5.63 21.70 2.51
C ASP A 49 6.04 20.59 1.54
N LEU A 50 7.17 19.94 1.78
CA LEU A 50 7.57 18.74 1.06
C LEU A 50 6.55 17.60 1.23
N LEU A 51 5.98 17.38 2.42
CA LEU A 51 4.93 16.37 2.60
C LEU A 51 3.60 16.76 1.98
N ARG A 52 3.31 18.06 1.85
CA ARG A 52 2.08 18.54 1.18
C ARG A 52 2.05 18.22 -0.32
N ILE A 53 3.20 18.01 -0.96
CA ILE A 53 3.28 17.58 -2.36
C ILE A 53 3.56 16.09 -2.53
N PHE A 54 4.03 15.41 -1.47
CA PHE A 54 4.35 13.99 -1.52
C PHE A 54 3.15 13.12 -1.93
N GLU A 55 3.41 12.13 -2.79
CA GLU A 55 2.41 11.19 -3.30
C GLU A 55 2.60 9.82 -2.65
N TYR A 56 1.68 9.40 -1.78
CA TYR A 56 1.59 8.01 -1.35
C TYR A 56 0.54 7.26 -2.17
N ILE A 57 0.87 6.09 -2.72
CA ILE A 57 -0.01 5.29 -3.56
C ILE A 57 -0.37 3.99 -2.84
N PRO A 58 -1.59 3.89 -2.28
CA PRO A 58 -2.08 2.66 -1.67
C PRO A 58 -2.40 1.59 -2.72
N PHE A 59 -2.56 0.34 -2.27
CA PHE A 59 -2.80 -0.82 -3.15
C PHE A 59 -4.00 -0.64 -4.09
N ASN A 60 -5.13 -0.17 -3.58
CA ASN A 60 -6.35 0.03 -4.36
C ASN A 60 -6.16 1.08 -5.47
N GLU A 61 -5.46 2.17 -5.19
CA GLU A 61 -5.17 3.19 -6.20
C GLU A 61 -4.18 2.69 -7.24
N PHE A 62 -3.14 1.98 -6.81
CA PHE A 62 -2.22 1.30 -7.72
C PHE A 62 -2.97 0.35 -8.67
N MET A 63 -3.88 -0.46 -8.13
CA MET A 63 -4.75 -1.36 -8.90
C MET A 63 -5.59 -0.61 -9.94
N LEU A 64 -6.23 0.49 -9.54
CA LEU A 64 -7.06 1.30 -10.44
C LEU A 64 -6.23 1.92 -11.58
N ARG A 65 -5.03 2.40 -11.28
CA ARG A 65 -4.12 2.96 -12.30
C ARG A 65 -3.70 1.89 -13.30
N ILE A 66 -3.27 0.73 -12.81
CA ILE A 66 -2.87 -0.39 -13.69
C ILE A 66 -4.06 -0.89 -14.52
N ASP A 67 -5.25 -1.00 -13.94
CA ASP A 67 -6.47 -1.40 -14.67
C ASP A 67 -6.80 -0.43 -15.81
N TYR A 68 -6.79 0.88 -15.52
CA TYR A 68 -7.04 1.92 -16.51
C TYR A 68 -5.99 1.88 -17.63
N LEU A 69 -4.71 1.89 -17.29
CA LEU A 69 -3.62 1.88 -18.28
C LEU A 69 -3.62 0.60 -19.14
N LEU A 70 -3.85 -0.57 -18.53
CA LEU A 70 -3.97 -1.83 -19.25
C LEU A 70 -5.18 -1.84 -20.19
N LYS A 71 -6.31 -1.26 -19.76
CA LYS A 71 -7.50 -1.08 -20.61
C LYS A 71 -7.17 -0.24 -21.84
N GLU A 72 -6.40 0.83 -21.70
CA GLU A 72 -5.97 1.66 -22.84
C GLU A 72 -5.04 0.90 -23.80
N ILE A 73 -4.14 0.04 -23.29
CA ILE A 73 -3.35 -0.87 -24.14
C ILE A 73 -4.27 -1.84 -24.89
N PHE A 74 -5.19 -2.50 -24.20
CA PHE A 74 -6.10 -3.47 -24.83
C PHE A 74 -7.10 -2.87 -25.81
N LYS A 75 -7.31 -1.54 -25.82
CA LYS A 75 -8.02 -0.86 -26.92
C LYS A 75 -7.22 -0.82 -28.21
N LYS A 76 -5.88 -0.85 -28.13
CA LYS A 76 -4.98 -0.88 -29.30
C LYS A 76 -4.75 -2.28 -29.84
N ILE A 77 -4.90 -3.30 -28.98
CA ILE A 77 -4.70 -4.71 -29.36
C ILE A 77 -6.03 -5.33 -29.85
N PRO A 78 -6.14 -5.75 -31.13
CA PRO A 78 -7.32 -6.43 -31.67
C PRO A 78 -7.76 -7.60 -30.79
N LYS A 79 -9.07 -7.80 -30.60
CA LYS A 79 -9.62 -8.75 -29.61
C LYS A 79 -9.19 -10.21 -29.80
N ASN A 80 -8.82 -10.59 -31.02
CA ASN A 80 -8.34 -11.91 -31.42
C ASN A 80 -6.80 -12.05 -31.32
N GLU A 81 -6.07 -10.96 -31.05
CA GLU A 81 -4.62 -10.96 -30.88
C GLU A 81 -4.21 -11.01 -29.40
N ARG A 82 -3.04 -11.61 -29.17
CA ARG A 82 -2.51 -11.93 -27.84
C ARG A 82 -1.24 -11.13 -27.56
N ALA A 83 -1.02 -10.85 -26.27
CA ALA A 83 0.18 -10.18 -25.80
C ALA A 83 0.98 -11.05 -24.83
N ILE A 84 2.31 -10.92 -24.89
CA ILE A 84 3.21 -11.36 -23.83
C ILE A 84 3.40 -10.17 -22.88
N ILE A 85 3.13 -10.38 -21.60
CA ILE A 85 3.39 -9.39 -20.56
C ILE A 85 4.69 -9.80 -19.88
N TYR A 86 5.72 -8.97 -20.04
CA TYR A 86 7.08 -9.24 -19.63
C TYR A 86 7.50 -8.31 -18.49
N PRO A 87 7.39 -8.73 -17.21
CA PRO A 87 7.89 -7.95 -16.10
C PRO A 87 9.42 -7.96 -16.14
N TYR A 88 10.02 -6.79 -16.38
CA TYR A 88 11.46 -6.68 -16.56
C TYR A 88 12.18 -6.35 -15.26
N GLY A 89 13.47 -6.65 -15.21
CA GLY A 89 14.28 -6.53 -14.01
C GLY A 89 14.38 -7.83 -13.22
N LYS A 90 15.13 -7.81 -12.11
CA LYS A 90 15.45 -9.05 -11.37
C LYS A 90 14.19 -9.66 -10.74
N VAL A 91 13.99 -10.95 -10.95
CA VAL A 91 12.95 -11.77 -10.28
C VAL A 91 13.01 -11.54 -8.77
N GLY A 92 11.84 -11.29 -8.16
CA GLY A 92 11.73 -10.99 -6.73
C GLY A 92 11.92 -9.51 -6.35
N LYS A 93 11.97 -8.60 -7.34
CA LYS A 93 11.95 -7.13 -7.14
C LYS A 93 10.59 -6.51 -7.52
N SER A 94 10.59 -5.20 -7.81
CA SER A 94 9.42 -4.37 -8.09
C SER A 94 8.52 -4.90 -9.20
N GLY A 95 9.07 -5.29 -10.36
CA GLY A 95 8.29 -5.80 -11.50
C GLY A 95 7.47 -7.06 -11.18
N THR A 96 8.00 -7.97 -10.37
CA THR A 96 7.28 -9.18 -9.94
C THR A 96 6.09 -8.83 -9.03
N LEU A 97 6.21 -7.78 -8.20
CA LEU A 97 5.14 -7.34 -7.29
C LEU A 97 3.92 -6.77 -8.02
N VAL A 98 4.04 -6.40 -9.30
CA VAL A 98 2.94 -5.86 -10.14
C VAL A 98 2.14 -6.96 -10.83
N THR A 99 2.71 -8.16 -10.98
CA THR A 99 2.04 -9.26 -11.71
C THR A 99 0.73 -9.71 -11.04
N TYR A 100 0.72 -9.83 -9.71
CA TYR A 100 -0.49 -10.18 -8.96
C TYR A 100 -1.58 -9.10 -9.06
N PRO A 101 -1.27 -7.80 -8.81
CA PRO A 101 -2.18 -6.71 -9.11
C PRO A 101 -2.76 -6.77 -10.52
N LEU A 102 -1.89 -6.89 -11.53
CA LEU A 102 -2.28 -6.90 -12.93
C LEU A 102 -3.27 -8.03 -13.28
N ARG A 103 -3.02 -9.26 -12.82
CA ARG A 103 -3.94 -10.41 -13.02
C ARG A 103 -5.32 -10.18 -12.41
N ASN A 104 -5.39 -9.35 -11.36
CA ASN A 104 -6.63 -9.08 -10.64
C ASN A 104 -7.44 -7.90 -11.18
N THR A 105 -6.90 -7.14 -12.12
CA THR A 105 -7.59 -6.04 -12.80
C THR A 105 -8.82 -6.54 -13.57
N ILE A 106 -9.82 -5.66 -13.70
CA ILE A 106 -11.04 -5.91 -14.47
C ILE A 106 -10.68 -6.03 -15.96
N ALA A 107 -9.78 -5.17 -16.45
CA ALA A 107 -9.30 -5.19 -17.83
C ALA A 107 -8.69 -6.55 -18.21
N TYR A 108 -7.80 -7.11 -17.38
CA TYR A 108 -7.21 -8.43 -17.62
C TYR A 108 -8.25 -9.55 -17.61
N LYS A 109 -9.10 -9.58 -16.57
CA LYS A 109 -10.15 -10.60 -16.42
C LYS A 109 -11.16 -10.57 -17.56
N ASN A 110 -11.57 -9.38 -17.99
CA ASN A 110 -12.50 -9.22 -19.11
C ASN A 110 -11.88 -9.68 -20.43
N ARG A 111 -10.59 -9.38 -20.65
CA ARG A 111 -9.87 -9.82 -21.85
C ARG A 111 -9.77 -11.35 -21.90
N GLN A 112 -9.43 -11.97 -20.77
CA GLN A 112 -9.41 -13.43 -20.61
C GLN A 112 -10.80 -14.06 -20.85
N ALA A 113 -11.84 -13.53 -20.21
CA ALA A 113 -13.20 -14.05 -20.34
C ALA A 113 -13.74 -13.92 -21.77
N LEU A 114 -13.44 -12.83 -22.46
CA LEU A 114 -13.81 -12.62 -23.86
C LEU A 114 -13.13 -13.63 -24.79
N ALA A 115 -11.85 -13.92 -24.57
CA ALA A 115 -11.11 -14.90 -25.37
C ALA A 115 -11.67 -16.32 -25.21
N ILE A 116 -12.01 -16.72 -23.97
CA ILE A 116 -12.69 -17.99 -23.69
C ILE A 116 -14.06 -18.03 -24.38
N LYS A 117 -14.86 -16.95 -24.26
CA LYS A 117 -16.19 -16.86 -24.87
C LYS A 117 -16.13 -17.00 -26.39
N ASN A 118 -15.13 -16.40 -27.02
CA ASN A 118 -14.92 -16.44 -28.46
C ASN A 118 -14.15 -17.70 -28.92
N LYS A 119 -13.85 -18.64 -28.01
CA LYS A 119 -13.12 -19.89 -28.28
C LYS A 119 -11.71 -19.67 -28.86
N TYR A 120 -11.07 -18.55 -28.53
CA TYR A 120 -9.67 -18.33 -28.93
C TYR A 120 -8.69 -19.19 -28.11
N ILE A 121 -9.09 -19.58 -26.89
CA ILE A 121 -8.34 -20.43 -25.96
C ILE A 121 -9.28 -21.31 -25.14
N SER A 122 -8.75 -22.37 -24.53
CA SER A 122 -9.47 -23.16 -23.54
C SER A 122 -9.58 -22.43 -22.19
N ARG A 123 -10.47 -22.90 -21.30
CA ARG A 123 -10.68 -22.29 -19.96
C ARG A 123 -9.44 -22.33 -19.06
N ASN A 124 -8.52 -23.27 -19.31
CA ASN A 124 -7.35 -23.50 -18.46
C ASN A 124 -6.08 -22.82 -19.00
N GLU A 125 -6.19 -22.08 -20.10
CA GLU A 125 -5.07 -21.38 -20.74
C GLU A 125 -5.10 -19.89 -20.45
N GLU A 126 -3.92 -19.26 -20.34
CA GLU A 126 -3.81 -17.80 -20.25
C GLU A 126 -3.82 -17.17 -21.65
N TYR A 127 -4.76 -16.26 -21.90
CA TYR A 127 -4.86 -15.59 -23.20
C TYR A 127 -3.68 -14.65 -23.44
N ASN A 128 -3.36 -13.80 -22.47
CA ASN A 128 -2.11 -13.04 -22.47
C ASN A 128 -1.14 -13.73 -21.51
N LEU A 129 0.08 -14.04 -21.98
CA LEU A 129 1.05 -14.79 -21.19
C LEU A 129 1.86 -13.84 -20.32
N ILE A 130 1.89 -14.06 -19.00
CA ILE A 130 2.77 -13.31 -18.10
C ILE A 130 4.02 -14.16 -17.79
N THR A 131 5.20 -13.69 -18.18
CA THR A 131 6.46 -14.42 -17.97
C THR A 131 7.65 -13.47 -17.79
N HIS A 132 8.61 -13.85 -16.94
CA HIS A 132 9.90 -13.15 -16.80
C HIS A 132 10.99 -13.77 -17.70
N ASP A 133 10.69 -14.93 -18.30
CA ASP A 133 11.62 -15.68 -19.12
C ASP A 133 11.03 -15.85 -20.52
N PHE A 134 11.59 -15.12 -21.48
CA PHE A 134 11.18 -15.19 -22.88
C PHE A 134 11.72 -16.43 -23.60
N GLN A 135 12.79 -17.04 -23.09
CA GLN A 135 13.41 -18.24 -23.68
C GLN A 135 12.55 -19.49 -23.42
N MET A 136 11.77 -19.50 -22.34
CA MET A 136 10.85 -20.61 -22.02
C MET A 136 9.53 -20.60 -22.82
N ILE A 137 9.31 -19.61 -23.68
CA ILE A 137 8.08 -19.49 -24.46
C ILE A 137 8.12 -20.45 -25.65
N LYS A 138 7.31 -21.50 -25.63
CA LYS A 138 7.31 -22.56 -26.65
C LYS A 138 6.78 -22.14 -28.02
N ARG A 139 5.80 -21.22 -28.06
CA ARG A 139 5.14 -20.74 -29.29
C ARG A 139 5.05 -19.21 -29.30
N PRO A 140 6.19 -18.51 -29.41
CA PRO A 140 6.22 -17.04 -29.36
C PRO A 140 5.40 -16.38 -30.49
N HIS A 141 5.34 -16.99 -31.68
CA HIS A 141 4.54 -16.50 -32.82
C HIS A 141 3.02 -16.48 -32.58
N ASP A 142 2.51 -17.16 -31.55
CA ASP A 142 1.10 -17.06 -31.15
C ASP A 142 0.74 -15.66 -30.62
N PHE A 143 1.74 -14.85 -30.28
CA PHE A 143 1.60 -13.53 -29.68
C PHE A 143 2.08 -12.46 -30.67
N GLN A 144 1.25 -11.45 -30.87
CA GLN A 144 1.52 -10.36 -31.81
C GLN A 144 2.09 -9.13 -31.09
N HIS A 145 1.97 -9.08 -29.76
CA HIS A 145 2.32 -7.91 -28.95
C HIS A 145 3.18 -8.29 -27.75
N ILE A 146 4.02 -7.36 -27.30
CA ILE A 146 4.73 -7.45 -26.03
C ILE A 146 4.45 -6.22 -25.16
N ILE A 147 4.21 -6.44 -23.87
CA ILE A 147 3.94 -5.43 -22.86
C ILE A 147 4.99 -5.57 -21.75
N PHE A 148 5.96 -4.67 -21.72
CA PHE A 148 6.93 -4.59 -20.64
C PHE A 148 6.29 -4.01 -19.37
N LEU A 149 6.46 -4.66 -18.23
CA LEU A 149 5.78 -4.32 -16.98
C LEU A 149 6.75 -3.92 -15.86
N ASP A 150 6.48 -2.79 -15.19
CA ASP A 150 7.13 -2.40 -13.92
C ASP A 150 6.19 -1.54 -13.08
N ASP A 151 6.47 -1.31 -11.79
CA ASP A 151 5.64 -0.45 -10.93
C ASP A 151 5.91 1.04 -11.14
N PHE A 152 7.19 1.38 -11.31
CA PHE A 152 7.72 2.73 -11.37
C PHE A 152 8.94 2.80 -12.28
N ILE A 153 8.95 3.77 -13.20
CA ILE A 153 10.09 4.02 -14.10
C ILE A 153 10.73 5.36 -13.72
N GLY A 154 11.95 5.28 -13.19
CA GLY A 154 12.78 6.45 -12.87
C GLY A 154 13.48 6.99 -14.12
N SER A 155 14.80 6.74 -14.25
CA SER A 155 15.58 7.22 -15.39
C SER A 155 15.47 6.38 -16.66
N GLY A 156 14.64 5.34 -16.68
CA GLY A 156 14.50 4.44 -17.84
C GLY A 156 15.69 3.50 -18.10
N LYS A 157 16.85 3.71 -17.46
CA LYS A 157 18.08 2.92 -17.67
C LYS A 157 17.91 1.42 -17.46
N THR A 158 17.08 0.99 -16.51
CA THR A 158 16.80 -0.44 -16.27
C THR A 158 16.11 -1.06 -17.48
N PHE A 159 15.04 -0.41 -17.97
CA PHE A 159 14.35 -0.84 -19.17
C PHE A 159 15.29 -0.82 -20.38
N ILE A 160 16.01 0.28 -20.61
CA ILE A 160 16.92 0.40 -21.77
C ILE A 160 17.99 -0.68 -21.76
N LYS A 161 18.55 -1.01 -20.59
CA LYS A 161 19.53 -2.10 -20.45
C LYS A 161 18.93 -3.45 -20.82
N GLU A 162 17.75 -3.76 -20.30
CA GLU A 162 17.06 -5.02 -20.59
C GLU A 162 16.68 -5.09 -22.08
N TYR A 163 16.05 -4.03 -22.58
CA TYR A 163 15.61 -3.91 -23.96
C TYR A 163 16.79 -3.92 -24.95
N SER A 164 17.98 -3.46 -24.56
CA SER A 164 19.17 -3.52 -25.42
C SER A 164 19.93 -4.85 -25.33
N ASN A 165 19.46 -5.82 -24.55
CA ASN A 165 20.04 -7.15 -24.52
C ASN A 165 19.92 -7.80 -25.92
N SER A 166 21.04 -8.31 -26.45
CA SER A 166 21.11 -8.88 -27.80
C SER A 166 20.17 -10.05 -28.02
N ASP A 167 20.01 -10.90 -27.02
CA ASP A 167 19.18 -12.10 -27.11
C ASP A 167 17.70 -11.71 -27.12
N LEU A 168 17.30 -10.75 -26.27
CA LEU A 168 15.93 -10.24 -26.27
C LEU A 168 15.60 -9.49 -27.57
N GLN A 169 16.51 -8.64 -28.06
CA GLN A 169 16.32 -7.93 -29.33
C GLN A 169 16.19 -8.88 -30.50
N LYS A 170 17.10 -9.85 -30.59
CA LYS A 170 17.04 -10.89 -31.62
C LYS A 170 15.74 -11.67 -31.51
N TRP A 171 15.35 -12.09 -30.31
CA TRP A 171 14.11 -12.81 -30.09
C TRP A 171 12.87 -11.98 -30.45
N ILE A 172 12.83 -10.68 -30.15
CA ILE A 172 11.74 -9.79 -30.58
C ILE A 172 11.68 -9.69 -32.11
N SER A 173 12.85 -9.53 -32.76
CA SER A 173 12.96 -9.42 -34.21
C SER A 173 12.53 -10.72 -34.92
N ASP A 174 13.06 -11.87 -34.49
CA ASP A 174 12.81 -13.18 -35.08
C ASP A 174 11.32 -13.60 -34.95
N ASN A 175 10.62 -13.07 -33.94
CA ASN A 175 9.21 -13.40 -33.69
C ASN A 175 8.21 -12.38 -34.27
N GLY A 176 8.67 -11.25 -34.83
CA GLY A 176 7.84 -10.34 -35.59
C GLY A 176 6.73 -9.64 -34.81
N PHE A 177 7.00 -9.15 -33.59
CA PHE A 177 5.99 -8.43 -32.79
C PHE A 177 5.52 -7.14 -33.50
N ASN A 178 4.20 -7.00 -33.63
CA ASN A 178 3.53 -5.84 -34.26
C ASN A 178 3.64 -4.57 -33.41
N SER A 179 3.67 -4.71 -32.09
CA SER A 179 3.73 -3.55 -31.17
C SER A 179 4.44 -3.90 -29.88
N ILE A 180 5.15 -2.88 -29.37
CA ILE A 180 5.91 -2.92 -28.13
C ILE A 180 5.34 -1.87 -27.19
N PHE A 181 4.80 -2.32 -26.07
CA PHE A 181 4.19 -1.48 -25.06
C PHE A 181 5.04 -1.48 -23.78
N ILE A 182 5.02 -0.38 -23.05
CA ILE A 182 5.43 -0.32 -21.64
C ILE A 182 4.22 0.01 -20.80
N LEU A 183 4.00 -0.75 -19.74
CA LEU A 183 2.99 -0.51 -18.72
C LEU A 183 3.67 -0.27 -17.37
N SER A 184 3.43 0.90 -16.79
CA SER A 184 3.86 1.19 -15.42
C SER A 184 2.92 2.16 -14.72
N SER A 185 2.78 2.09 -13.39
CA SER A 185 1.90 3.03 -12.68
C SER A 185 2.40 4.46 -12.80
N ILE A 186 3.71 4.67 -12.66
CA ILE A 186 4.35 5.99 -12.78
C ILE A 186 5.61 5.92 -13.62
N ILE A 187 5.83 6.95 -14.43
CA ILE A 187 7.09 7.22 -15.12
C ILE A 187 7.56 8.65 -14.85
N MET A 188 8.85 8.84 -14.57
CA MET A 188 9.46 10.17 -14.58
C MET A 188 9.66 10.63 -16.02
N ASP A 189 9.42 11.91 -16.29
CA ASP A 189 9.50 12.50 -17.63
C ASP A 189 10.87 12.27 -18.30
N GLU A 190 11.98 12.38 -17.56
CA GLU A 190 13.28 12.04 -18.14
C GLU A 190 13.40 10.58 -18.56
N GLY A 191 12.90 9.64 -17.74
CA GLY A 191 12.91 8.22 -18.11
C GLY A 191 12.07 7.95 -19.35
N LYS A 192 10.92 8.61 -19.47
CA LYS A 192 10.07 8.54 -20.67
C LYS A 192 10.84 9.02 -21.90
N ASN A 193 11.49 10.18 -21.80
CA ASN A 193 12.24 10.77 -22.90
C ASN A 193 13.44 9.91 -23.30
N GLU A 194 14.19 9.35 -22.35
CA GLU A 194 15.31 8.44 -22.64
C GLU A 194 14.86 7.16 -23.34
N ILE A 195 13.72 6.58 -22.95
CA ILE A 195 13.16 5.40 -23.60
C ILE A 195 12.74 5.72 -25.04
N LEU A 196 12.03 6.83 -25.26
CA LEU A 196 11.58 7.22 -26.60
C LEU A 196 12.73 7.64 -27.53
N LYS A 197 13.82 8.19 -26.98
CA LYS A 197 15.07 8.42 -27.74
C LYS A 197 15.70 7.11 -28.18
N LYS A 198 15.65 6.08 -27.32
CA LYS A 198 16.21 4.75 -27.64
C LYS A 198 15.42 4.06 -28.74
N ASP A 199 14.10 4.10 -28.66
CA ASP A 199 13.20 3.55 -29.67
C ASP A 199 11.84 4.26 -29.61
N ASN A 200 11.57 5.08 -30.63
CA ASN A 200 10.35 5.87 -30.71
C ASN A 200 9.09 5.05 -31.08
N LYS A 201 9.25 3.77 -31.44
CA LYS A 201 8.13 2.86 -31.72
C LYS A 201 7.50 2.31 -30.43
N ILE A 202 8.20 2.42 -29.29
CA ILE A 202 7.70 1.98 -28.00
C ILE A 202 6.53 2.87 -27.56
N GLN A 203 5.40 2.23 -27.27
CA GLN A 203 4.21 2.92 -26.77
C GLN A 203 4.15 2.84 -25.25
N ILE A 204 4.30 3.99 -24.57
CA ILE A 204 4.38 4.05 -23.11
C ILE A 204 3.02 4.40 -22.51
N TYR A 205 2.53 3.53 -21.62
CA TYR A 205 1.30 3.68 -20.84
C TYR A 205 1.64 3.78 -19.37
N SER A 206 1.76 5.03 -18.91
CA SER A 206 2.08 5.35 -17.53
C SER A 206 1.71 6.80 -17.20
N GLU A 207 1.43 7.08 -15.93
CA GLU A 207 1.21 8.46 -15.52
C GLU A 207 2.56 9.18 -15.32
N THR A 208 2.75 10.30 -16.03
CA THR A 208 4.03 11.01 -16.05
C THR A 208 4.18 11.96 -14.85
N ARG A 209 5.38 11.98 -14.24
CA ARG A 209 5.80 12.87 -13.13
C ARG A 209 7.02 13.68 -13.58
N HIS A 210 7.12 14.92 -13.11
CA HIS A 210 8.33 15.74 -13.28
C HIS A 210 9.19 15.71 -12.02
N LYS A 211 10.47 16.04 -12.18
CA LYS A 211 11.39 16.24 -11.07
C LYS A 211 10.87 17.26 -10.06
N LEU A 212 11.11 16.99 -8.78
CA LEU A 212 10.77 17.90 -7.70
C LEU A 212 11.32 19.31 -7.91
N PHE A 213 12.54 19.48 -8.44
CA PHE A 213 13.15 20.79 -8.65
C PHE A 213 13.16 21.25 -10.12
N HIS A 214 12.33 20.65 -10.99
CA HIS A 214 12.22 21.04 -12.40
C HIS A 214 11.92 22.54 -12.58
N SER A 215 12.58 23.23 -13.51
CA SER A 215 12.52 24.70 -13.59
C SER A 215 11.10 25.25 -13.84
N PRO A 216 10.37 24.86 -14.91
CA PRO A 216 8.98 25.32 -15.12
C PRO A 216 7.89 24.40 -14.54
N LEU A 217 8.18 23.12 -14.28
CA LEU A 217 7.14 22.12 -13.95
C LEU A 217 7.25 21.56 -12.52
N SER A 218 8.03 22.22 -11.65
CA SER A 218 8.14 21.78 -10.27
C SER A 218 6.80 21.92 -9.54
N PRO A 219 6.37 20.90 -8.79
CA PRO A 219 5.20 21.02 -7.92
C PRO A 219 5.39 22.03 -6.77
N LEU A 220 6.63 22.46 -6.50
CA LEU A 220 6.97 23.41 -5.44
C LEU A 220 6.66 24.87 -5.78
N HIS A 221 6.27 25.19 -7.03
CA HIS A 221 5.90 26.55 -7.39
C HIS A 221 4.76 27.11 -6.53
N LEU A 222 3.92 26.25 -5.95
CA LEU A 222 2.86 26.62 -5.04
C LEU A 222 3.35 27.27 -3.73
N PHE A 223 4.57 26.94 -3.28
CA PHE A 223 5.07 27.33 -1.96
C PHE A 223 6.12 28.46 -1.98
N LYS A 224 6.60 28.86 -3.17
CA LYS A 224 7.63 29.90 -3.37
C LYS A 224 8.95 29.70 -2.58
N ASN A 225 9.18 28.51 -2.02
CA ASN A 225 10.36 28.15 -1.20
C ASN A 225 11.18 27.00 -1.83
N LYS A 226 11.08 26.83 -3.15
CA LYS A 226 11.75 25.77 -3.91
C LYS A 226 13.26 25.68 -3.61
N TYR A 227 13.94 26.83 -3.49
CA TYR A 227 15.37 26.88 -3.21
C TYR A 227 15.71 26.40 -1.80
N ASP A 228 14.90 26.77 -0.80
CA ASP A 228 15.05 26.30 0.58
C ASP A 228 14.81 24.80 0.67
N ILE A 229 13.75 24.28 0.04
CA ILE A 229 13.47 22.84 0.00
C ILE A 229 14.60 22.08 -0.71
N LYS A 230 15.17 22.63 -1.79
CA LYS A 230 16.34 22.05 -2.46
C LYS A 230 17.56 22.04 -1.56
N ARG A 231 17.81 23.13 -0.82
CA ARG A 231 18.90 23.25 0.16
C ARG A 231 18.77 22.17 1.22
N ILE A 232 17.61 22.04 1.87
CA ILE A 232 17.42 21.05 2.93
C ILE A 232 17.50 19.63 2.39
N THR A 233 16.94 19.36 1.20
CA THR A 233 17.01 18.05 0.56
C THR A 233 18.46 17.63 0.32
N LYS A 234 19.30 18.56 -0.16
CA LYS A 234 20.74 18.31 -0.34
C LYS A 234 21.45 18.12 1.01
N TYR A 235 21.21 19.02 1.96
CA TYR A 235 21.89 19.02 3.26
C TYR A 235 21.61 17.76 4.08
N TYR A 236 20.34 17.41 4.27
CA TYR A 236 19.96 16.20 5.01
C TYR A 236 20.21 14.94 4.19
N GLY A 237 19.95 14.95 2.88
CA GLY A 237 20.16 13.80 2.00
C GLY A 237 21.62 13.36 1.89
N ASN A 238 22.57 14.29 2.01
CA ASN A 238 24.01 13.99 2.08
C ASN A 238 24.45 13.35 3.41
N LYS A 239 23.56 13.25 4.40
CA LYS A 239 23.80 12.60 5.68
C LYS A 239 23.11 11.24 5.78
N ILE A 240 22.29 10.88 4.78
CA ILE A 240 21.56 9.61 4.73
C ILE A 240 22.32 8.67 3.82
N GLU A 241 23.03 7.71 4.41
CA GLU A 241 23.73 6.67 3.66
C GLU A 241 22.72 5.77 2.92
N VAL A 242 22.98 5.50 1.65
CA VAL A 242 22.18 4.54 0.87
C VAL A 242 22.93 3.21 0.79
N ILE A 243 22.25 2.12 1.17
CA ILE A 243 22.77 0.76 1.12
C ILE A 243 22.98 0.34 -0.35
N ARG A 244 24.15 0.67 -0.88
CA ARG A 244 24.68 0.29 -2.19
C ARG A 244 26.21 0.17 -2.06
N PRO A 245 26.85 -0.82 -2.68
CA PRO A 245 28.31 -0.86 -2.78
C PRO A 245 28.80 -0.07 -4.02
N PRO A 246 29.82 0.82 -3.88
CA PRO A 246 30.35 1.37 -2.63
C PRO A 246 29.34 2.30 -1.95
N LYS A 247 29.48 2.49 -0.63
CA LYS A 247 28.61 3.37 0.17
C LYS A 247 28.46 4.72 -0.53
N SER A 248 27.22 5.16 -0.70
CA SER A 248 26.92 6.35 -1.50
C SER A 248 25.82 7.19 -0.88
N TYR A 249 25.84 8.49 -1.18
CA TYR A 249 24.82 9.45 -0.80
C TYR A 249 24.12 9.92 -2.07
N LEU A 250 22.79 9.81 -2.08
CA LEU A 250 21.97 10.13 -3.25
C LEU A 250 20.90 11.14 -2.84
N PRO A 251 21.25 12.39 -2.46
CA PRO A 251 20.31 13.34 -1.86
C PRO A 251 19.06 13.59 -2.72
N PHE A 252 19.18 13.43 -4.03
CA PHE A 252 18.10 13.60 -5.01
C PHE A 252 17.56 12.28 -5.57
N GLY A 253 17.80 11.16 -4.88
CA GLY A 253 17.44 9.83 -5.33
C GLY A 253 18.36 9.29 -6.43
N TYR A 254 18.14 8.04 -6.82
CA TYR A 254 18.90 7.38 -7.88
C TYR A 254 18.85 8.19 -9.18
N ASP A 255 20.04 8.39 -9.77
CA ASP A 255 20.21 9.15 -11.02
C ASP A 255 19.67 10.59 -10.96
N ASN A 256 19.62 11.17 -9.75
CA ASN A 256 19.01 12.47 -9.48
C ASN A 256 17.57 12.58 -10.02
N SER A 257 16.78 11.50 -9.91
CA SER A 257 15.40 11.48 -10.41
C SER A 257 14.48 12.44 -9.66
N GLU A 258 14.86 12.88 -8.46
CA GLU A 258 14.10 13.85 -7.66
C GLU A 258 12.62 13.46 -7.51
N ALA A 259 12.34 12.15 -7.44
CA ALA A 259 10.97 11.68 -7.33
C ALA A 259 10.46 11.93 -5.91
N LEU A 260 9.13 12.07 -5.78
CA LEU A 260 8.48 12.32 -4.50
C LEU A 260 7.24 11.44 -4.34
N VAL A 261 7.46 10.13 -4.46
CA VAL A 261 6.41 9.12 -4.43
C VAL A 261 6.81 7.90 -3.59
N ALA A 262 5.84 7.26 -2.93
CA ALA A 262 5.99 5.90 -2.41
C ALA A 262 4.74 5.07 -2.70
N PHE A 263 4.91 3.77 -2.85
CA PHE A 263 3.82 2.81 -3.03
C PHE A 263 3.58 2.04 -1.74
N PHE A 264 2.46 1.33 -1.62
CA PHE A 264 2.15 0.46 -0.47
C PHE A 264 3.22 -0.60 -0.18
N HIS A 265 3.84 -1.16 -1.21
CA HIS A 265 4.83 -2.25 -1.09
C HIS A 265 6.27 -1.77 -0.91
N GLY A 266 6.55 -0.48 -1.12
CA GLY A 266 7.92 0.04 -1.06
C GLY A 266 8.06 1.45 -1.63
N THR A 267 9.16 2.11 -1.28
CA THR A 267 9.52 3.42 -1.82
C THR A 267 10.58 3.24 -2.90
N PRO A 268 10.37 3.71 -4.15
CA PRO A 268 11.39 3.71 -5.19
C PRO A 268 12.67 4.43 -4.73
N ASN A 269 13.85 3.95 -5.13
CA ASN A 269 15.13 4.59 -4.77
C ASN A 269 15.36 5.87 -5.58
N ASN A 270 14.55 6.11 -6.60
CA ASN A 270 14.44 7.38 -7.31
C ASN A 270 13.81 8.47 -6.45
N THR A 271 13.03 8.10 -5.43
CA THR A 271 12.49 9.05 -4.45
C THR A 271 13.62 9.60 -3.59
N ILE A 272 13.52 10.85 -3.16
CA ILE A 272 14.54 11.45 -2.29
C ILE A 272 14.72 10.63 -0.98
N PRO A 273 15.96 10.40 -0.50
CA PRO A 273 16.21 9.55 0.67
C PRO A 273 15.60 10.07 1.97
N LEU A 274 15.28 11.36 2.06
CA LEU A 274 14.59 11.95 3.21
C LEU A 274 13.29 11.18 3.54
N ILE A 275 12.64 10.57 2.54
CA ILE A 275 11.40 9.81 2.75
C ILE A 275 11.66 8.39 3.30
N TRP A 276 12.70 7.70 2.82
CA TRP A 276 12.81 6.25 2.96
C TRP A 276 14.12 5.75 3.57
N GLY A 277 15.14 6.61 3.68
CA GLY A 277 16.44 6.25 4.22
C GLY A 277 16.35 5.96 5.72
N ASP A 278 17.06 4.91 6.14
CA ASP A 278 17.01 4.36 7.51
C ASP A 278 18.36 4.42 8.23
N SER A 279 19.37 5.02 7.60
CA SER A 279 20.72 5.19 8.17
C SER A 279 20.77 6.45 9.03
N ASP A 280 20.67 6.29 10.35
CA ASP A 280 20.59 7.38 11.35
C ASP A 280 19.49 8.43 11.09
N TRP A 281 18.49 8.03 10.31
CA TRP A 281 17.34 8.82 9.91
C TRP A 281 16.08 8.04 10.24
N LYS A 282 15.04 8.69 10.76
CA LYS A 282 13.74 8.07 11.01
C LYS A 282 12.88 8.19 9.73
N PRO A 283 12.76 7.17 8.87
CA PRO A 283 12.02 7.28 7.61
C PRO A 283 10.51 7.41 7.82
N LEU A 284 9.84 8.06 6.88
CA LEU A 284 8.38 8.09 6.80
C LEU A 284 7.83 6.85 6.09
N PHE A 285 8.48 6.47 4.97
CA PHE A 285 8.13 5.29 4.18
C PHE A 285 9.39 4.48 3.86
N PRO A 286 9.81 3.55 4.73
CA PRO A 286 11.00 2.72 4.52
C PRO A 286 10.97 1.97 3.18
N ARG A 287 12.15 1.75 2.59
CA ARG A 287 12.30 1.05 1.30
C ARG A 287 12.14 -0.46 1.39
N LYS A 288 12.64 -1.11 2.45
CA LYS A 288 12.59 -2.58 2.58
C LYS A 288 11.17 -3.05 2.94
N SER A 289 10.62 -3.94 2.12
CA SER A 289 9.30 -4.56 2.33
C SER A 289 9.21 -5.34 3.63
N GLU A 290 10.30 -5.91 4.14
CA GLU A 290 10.35 -6.61 5.44
C GLU A 290 10.08 -5.68 6.62
N ILE A 291 10.54 -4.43 6.57
CA ILE A 291 10.24 -3.42 7.58
C ILE A 291 8.75 -3.11 7.55
N ARG A 292 8.16 -2.93 6.35
CA ARG A 292 6.71 -2.73 6.22
C ARG A 292 5.89 -3.95 6.52
N MET A 293 6.34 -5.16 6.20
CA MET A 293 5.65 -6.40 6.57
C MET A 293 5.79 -6.65 8.07
N SER A 294 6.84 -6.15 8.74
CA SER A 294 6.97 -6.15 10.20
C SER A 294 6.09 -5.07 10.85
N GLU A 295 5.91 -3.92 10.21
CA GLU A 295 5.01 -2.83 10.64
C GLU A 295 3.54 -3.19 10.36
N SER A 296 3.26 -3.83 9.22
CA SER A 296 2.00 -4.47 8.86
C SER A 296 1.77 -5.77 9.64
N LYS A 297 2.80 -6.46 10.16
CA LYS A 297 2.65 -7.55 11.15
C LYS A 297 2.37 -6.99 12.56
N LYS A 298 2.96 -5.83 12.91
CA LYS A 298 2.58 -5.02 14.08
C LYS A 298 1.18 -4.41 13.92
N PHE A 299 0.76 -4.12 12.69
CA PHE A 299 -0.59 -3.70 12.32
C PHE A 299 -1.55 -4.89 12.39
N LYS A 300 -1.15 -6.07 11.87
CA LYS A 300 -1.80 -7.40 12.01
C LYS A 300 -1.83 -7.94 13.43
N LYS A 301 -1.30 -7.21 14.42
CA LYS A 301 -1.94 -7.20 15.76
C LYS A 301 -3.26 -6.42 15.65
N GLU A 302 -4.10 -6.77 14.68
CA GLU A 302 -5.35 -6.10 14.35
C GLU A 302 -6.28 -6.15 15.57
N ILE A 303 -6.23 -7.23 16.35
CA ILE A 303 -6.88 -7.33 17.66
C ILE A 303 -6.42 -6.21 18.62
N VAL A 304 -5.13 -5.86 18.71
CA VAL A 304 -4.63 -4.79 19.60
C VAL A 304 -5.04 -3.41 19.10
N TYR A 305 -5.18 -3.22 17.79
CA TYR A 305 -5.68 -1.97 17.22
C TYR A 305 -7.16 -1.75 17.56
N TYR A 306 -8.02 -2.75 17.33
CA TYR A 306 -9.41 -2.74 17.77
C TYR A 306 -9.50 -2.55 19.29
N LEU A 307 -8.73 -3.32 20.07
CA LEU A 307 -8.65 -3.21 21.54
C LEU A 307 -8.25 -1.79 21.96
N SER A 308 -7.31 -1.12 21.29
CA SER A 308 -6.89 0.23 21.66
C SER A 308 -7.91 1.33 21.33
N ILE A 309 -8.70 1.15 20.26
CA ILE A 309 -9.78 2.07 19.90
C ILE A 309 -10.90 1.90 20.93
N CYS A 310 -11.30 0.67 21.22
CA CYS A 310 -12.35 0.41 22.18
C CYS A 310 -11.96 0.68 23.64
N ASP A 311 -10.71 0.46 24.04
CA ASP A 311 -10.17 0.86 25.35
C ASP A 311 -10.24 2.39 25.52
N LYS A 312 -9.84 3.17 24.50
CA LYS A 312 -10.00 4.64 24.48
C LYS A 312 -11.45 5.11 24.50
N LEU A 313 -12.37 4.31 23.99
CA LEU A 313 -13.81 4.60 23.97
C LEU A 313 -14.55 4.03 25.18
N GLY A 314 -13.84 3.37 26.11
CA GLY A 314 -14.41 2.75 27.30
C GLY A 314 -15.31 1.56 27.00
N ILE A 315 -14.95 0.74 26.01
CA ILE A 315 -15.73 -0.41 25.52
C ILE A 315 -14.92 -1.68 25.79
N ASP A 316 -15.52 -2.63 26.49
CA ASP A 316 -14.94 -3.95 26.65
C ASP A 316 -15.22 -4.83 25.42
N ILE A 317 -14.25 -4.86 24.51
CA ILE A 317 -14.28 -5.71 23.31
C ILE A 317 -14.36 -7.19 23.64
N ILE A 318 -13.67 -7.63 24.70
CA ILE A 318 -13.49 -9.05 24.99
C ILE A 318 -14.83 -9.62 25.46
N ASN A 319 -15.48 -8.94 26.41
CA ASN A 319 -16.83 -9.31 26.84
C ASN A 319 -17.88 -9.10 25.74
N GLY A 320 -17.74 -8.05 24.91
CA GLY A 320 -18.61 -7.81 23.76
C GLY A 320 -18.54 -8.91 22.72
N SER A 321 -17.35 -9.41 22.42
CA SER A 321 -17.17 -10.53 21.49
C SER A 321 -17.88 -11.80 21.98
N SER A 322 -17.82 -12.08 23.29
CA SER A 322 -18.53 -13.20 23.92
C SER A 322 -20.05 -13.05 23.84
N ILE A 323 -20.58 -11.83 23.99
CA ILE A 323 -22.02 -11.54 23.85
C ILE A 323 -22.49 -11.69 22.40
N ILE A 324 -21.67 -11.29 21.42
CA ILE A 324 -21.98 -11.47 19.99
C ILE A 324 -21.85 -12.94 19.58
N ALA A 325 -20.92 -13.69 20.17
CA ALA A 325 -20.72 -15.11 19.88
C ALA A 325 -21.95 -15.96 20.25
N ILE A 326 -22.73 -15.57 21.26
CA ILE A 326 -23.95 -16.27 21.69
C ILE A 326 -25.22 -15.79 20.98
N GLN A 327 -25.14 -14.82 20.05
CA GLN A 327 -26.31 -14.37 19.30
C GLN A 327 -26.77 -15.44 18.31
N PRO A 328 -28.10 -15.60 18.09
CA PRO A 328 -28.63 -16.51 17.08
C PRO A 328 -28.03 -16.20 15.71
N ASP A 329 -27.44 -17.20 15.07
CA ASP A 329 -26.89 -17.11 13.72
C ASP A 329 -27.85 -17.78 12.74
N ILE A 330 -28.16 -17.11 11.64
CA ILE A 330 -29.11 -17.62 10.63
C ILE A 330 -28.50 -18.77 9.79
N ARG A 331 -27.20 -19.06 9.95
CA ARG A 331 -26.48 -20.13 9.25
C ARG A 331 -26.39 -21.40 10.10
N ASP A 332 -26.55 -22.57 9.47
CA ASP A 332 -26.40 -23.88 10.13
C ASP A 332 -24.97 -24.12 10.68
N ALA A 333 -24.91 -24.94 11.73
CA ALA A 333 -23.92 -24.96 12.83
C ALA A 333 -22.43 -25.26 12.54
N ASP A 334 -21.95 -25.22 11.29
CA ASP A 334 -20.66 -25.84 10.93
C ASP A 334 -19.51 -24.90 10.54
N TYR A 335 -19.47 -23.68 11.09
CA TYR A 335 -18.34 -22.76 10.87
C TYR A 335 -17.65 -22.33 12.17
N GLN A 336 -16.64 -23.12 12.58
CA GLN A 336 -15.63 -22.72 13.58
C GLN A 336 -14.67 -21.66 13.00
N LYS A 337 -15.13 -20.43 12.82
CA LYS A 337 -14.23 -19.32 12.47
C LYS A 337 -14.67 -17.97 13.01
N LEU A 338 -14.85 -17.80 14.33
CA LEU A 338 -15.45 -16.55 14.82
C LEU A 338 -15.01 -16.10 16.21
N ASN A 339 -13.74 -15.68 16.33
CA ASN A 339 -13.37 -14.65 17.32
C ASN A 339 -13.04 -13.33 16.62
N GLU A 340 -12.19 -13.34 15.60
CA GLU A 340 -11.78 -12.12 14.87
C GLU A 340 -12.95 -11.36 14.21
N GLN A 341 -13.92 -12.08 13.63
CA GLN A 341 -15.09 -11.48 13.00
C GLN A 341 -16.07 -10.87 14.02
N ASN A 342 -16.22 -11.47 15.21
CA ASN A 342 -17.06 -10.93 16.28
C ASN A 342 -16.49 -9.59 16.80
N HIS A 343 -15.18 -9.47 16.95
CA HIS A 343 -14.54 -8.20 17.33
C HIS A 343 -14.79 -7.08 16.31
N ALA A 344 -14.71 -7.40 15.01
CA ALA A 344 -14.97 -6.46 13.94
C ALA A 344 -16.45 -6.02 13.92
N VAL A 345 -17.38 -6.94 14.24
CA VAL A 345 -18.81 -6.63 14.36
C VAL A 345 -19.08 -5.71 15.57
N VAL A 346 -18.47 -5.94 16.73
CA VAL A 346 -18.57 -5.02 17.89
C VAL A 346 -18.13 -3.60 17.51
N ALA A 347 -16.97 -3.47 16.86
CA ALA A 347 -16.44 -2.18 16.42
C ALA A 347 -17.36 -1.51 15.39
N LEU A 348 -17.87 -2.28 14.42
CA LEU A 348 -18.83 -1.80 13.42
C LEU A 348 -20.09 -1.22 14.08
N ILE A 349 -20.76 -1.98 14.95
CA ILE A 349 -22.04 -1.55 15.54
C ILE A 349 -21.84 -0.33 16.44
N TYR A 350 -20.73 -0.24 17.16
CA TYR A 350 -20.42 0.93 17.98
C TYR A 350 -20.21 2.18 17.13
N LEU A 351 -19.35 2.12 16.10
CA LEU A 351 -19.07 3.26 15.23
C LEU A 351 -20.32 3.72 14.48
N LYS A 352 -21.22 2.77 14.14
CA LYS A 352 -22.53 3.12 13.60
C LYS A 352 -23.46 3.79 14.58
N SER A 353 -23.41 3.44 15.86
CA SER A 353 -24.21 4.10 16.89
C SER A 353 -23.80 5.56 17.10
N LEU A 354 -22.59 5.93 16.70
CA LEU A 354 -22.10 7.31 16.67
C LEU A 354 -22.52 8.08 15.40
N GLY A 355 -23.30 7.47 14.49
CA GLY A 355 -23.75 8.09 13.25
C GLY A 355 -22.70 8.16 12.14
N LEU A 356 -21.57 7.43 12.27
CA LEU A 356 -20.49 7.50 11.28
C LEU A 356 -20.86 6.81 9.96
N GLU A 357 -20.52 7.45 8.84
CA GLU A 357 -20.73 6.86 7.53
C GLU A 357 -19.72 5.74 7.23
N ASN A 358 -20.09 4.83 6.32
CA ASN A 358 -19.27 3.64 5.98
C ASN A 358 -17.87 4.00 5.48
N VAL A 359 -17.72 5.16 4.82
CA VAL A 359 -16.43 5.64 4.35
C VAL A 359 -15.51 5.95 5.55
N PHE A 360 -16.03 6.58 6.61
CA PHE A 360 -15.27 6.86 7.83
C PHE A 360 -15.01 5.58 8.64
N ILE A 361 -15.95 4.64 8.67
CA ILE A 361 -15.76 3.34 9.33
C ILE A 361 -14.65 2.53 8.64
N CYS A 362 -14.66 2.46 7.31
CA CYS A 362 -13.56 1.87 6.54
C CYS A 362 -12.22 2.52 6.90
N GLN A 363 -12.17 3.85 7.00
CA GLN A 363 -10.96 4.60 7.33
C GLN A 363 -10.49 4.36 8.77
N MET A 364 -11.41 4.37 9.74
CA MET A 364 -11.12 4.17 11.16
C MET A 364 -10.73 2.74 11.50
N LEU A 365 -11.20 1.76 10.71
CA LEU A 365 -10.90 0.35 10.92
C LEU A 365 -9.83 -0.19 9.96
N GLY A 366 -9.34 0.63 9.03
CA GLY A 366 -8.37 0.21 8.02
C GLY A 366 -8.90 -0.82 7.03
N LEU A 367 -10.22 -0.83 6.78
CA LEU A 367 -10.92 -1.81 5.97
C LEU A 367 -11.18 -1.29 4.55
N THR A 368 -11.09 -2.17 3.57
CA THR A 368 -11.69 -1.95 2.25
C THR A 368 -13.22 -1.98 2.34
N ARG A 369 -13.90 -1.45 1.30
CA ARG A 369 -15.37 -1.53 1.21
C ARG A 369 -15.88 -2.96 1.19
N GLU A 370 -15.09 -3.88 0.61
CA GLU A 370 -15.46 -5.30 0.52
C GLU A 370 -15.30 -6.01 1.86
N GLU A 371 -14.23 -5.72 2.61
CA GLU A 371 -14.07 -6.22 3.98
C GLU A 371 -15.15 -5.68 4.91
N LEU A 372 -15.47 -4.39 4.80
CA LEU A 372 -16.60 -3.79 5.51
C LEU A 372 -17.92 -4.48 5.11
N ARG A 373 -18.12 -4.79 3.83
CA ARG A 373 -19.28 -5.55 3.35
C ARG A 373 -19.37 -6.94 3.98
N LEU A 374 -18.24 -7.65 4.11
CA LEU A 374 -18.19 -8.96 4.79
C LEU A 374 -18.55 -8.84 6.28
N ILE A 375 -18.10 -7.78 6.95
CA ILE A 375 -18.46 -7.53 8.36
C ILE A 375 -19.94 -7.15 8.50
N TYR A 376 -20.51 -6.41 7.55
CA TYR A 376 -21.95 -6.18 7.49
C TYR A 376 -22.75 -7.46 7.26
N LEU A 377 -22.29 -8.36 6.39
CA LEU A 377 -22.93 -9.67 6.21
C LEU A 377 -22.92 -10.47 7.51
N GLU A 378 -21.81 -10.43 8.25
CA GLU A 378 -21.72 -11.09 9.55
C GLU A 378 -22.69 -10.47 10.58
N ALA A 379 -22.75 -9.13 10.64
CA ALA A 379 -23.72 -8.43 11.49
C ALA A 379 -25.18 -8.70 11.09
N LEU A 380 -25.46 -8.86 9.80
CA LEU A 380 -26.78 -9.24 9.27
C LEU A 380 -27.17 -10.65 9.70
N ASN A 381 -26.25 -11.60 9.59
CA ASN A 381 -26.47 -13.00 9.98
C ASN A 381 -26.77 -13.14 11.47
N LYS A 382 -26.30 -12.19 12.28
CA LYS A 382 -26.54 -12.11 13.74
C LYS A 382 -27.71 -11.20 14.12
N GLY A 383 -28.46 -10.66 13.15
CA GLY A 383 -29.61 -9.79 13.41
C GLY A 383 -29.27 -8.43 14.03
N LEU A 384 -28.03 -7.94 13.88
CA LEU A 384 -27.54 -6.71 14.50
C LEU A 384 -27.73 -5.47 13.61
N VAL A 385 -27.96 -5.68 12.32
CA VAL A 385 -28.26 -4.61 11.37
C VAL A 385 -29.46 -4.99 10.50
N GLN A 386 -30.18 -4.00 10.01
CA GLN A 386 -31.35 -4.21 9.15
C GLN A 386 -30.94 -4.56 7.71
N LYS A 387 -31.63 -5.54 7.10
CA LYS A 387 -31.31 -6.09 5.77
C LYS A 387 -31.33 -5.08 4.62
N ARG A 388 -32.10 -3.98 4.74
CA ARG A 388 -32.27 -3.00 3.66
C ARG A 388 -31.55 -1.68 3.91
N SER A 389 -31.54 -1.18 5.14
CA SER A 389 -30.94 0.11 5.49
C SER A 389 -29.53 0.00 6.06
N TYR A 390 -29.09 -1.19 6.51
CA TYR A 390 -27.86 -1.39 7.30
C TYR A 390 -27.80 -0.54 8.58
N GLU A 391 -28.95 -0.03 9.03
CA GLU A 391 -29.10 0.64 10.31
C GLU A 391 -29.08 -0.40 11.44
N LEU A 392 -28.67 0.04 12.63
CA LEU A 392 -28.62 -0.82 13.80
C LEU A 392 -30.03 -1.28 14.20
N THR A 393 -30.13 -2.53 14.64
CA THR A 393 -31.36 -3.05 15.26
C THR A 393 -31.41 -2.71 16.74
N SER A 394 -32.60 -2.80 17.36
CA SER A 394 -32.75 -2.64 18.81
C SER A 394 -31.88 -3.62 19.61
N ASN A 395 -31.65 -4.82 19.07
CA ASN A 395 -30.76 -5.82 19.68
C ASN A 395 -29.29 -5.37 19.67
N ALA A 396 -28.82 -4.74 18.59
CA ALA A 396 -27.47 -4.18 18.55
C ALA A 396 -27.31 -3.02 19.54
N LEU A 397 -28.33 -2.17 19.70
CA LEU A 397 -28.32 -1.09 20.68
C LEU A 397 -28.34 -1.62 22.13
N LEU A 398 -29.10 -2.68 22.40
CA LEU A 398 -29.11 -3.36 23.70
C LEU A 398 -27.75 -3.97 24.05
N ILE A 399 -27.07 -4.60 23.08
CA ILE A 399 -25.71 -5.12 23.26
C ILE A 399 -24.74 -3.98 23.60
N LEU A 400 -24.85 -2.84 22.91
CA LEU A 400 -24.02 -1.67 23.18
C LEU A 400 -24.27 -1.06 24.57
N ASP A 401 -25.51 -1.08 25.06
CA ASP A 401 -25.86 -0.59 26.40
C ASP A 401 -25.35 -1.53 27.51
N ASN A 402 -25.46 -2.84 27.30
CA ASN A 402 -24.86 -3.86 28.15
C ASN A 402 -23.33 -3.71 28.21
N LEU A 403 -22.69 -3.43 27.09
CA LEU A 403 -21.24 -3.20 27.01
C LEU A 403 -20.79 -1.96 27.78
N LYS A 404 -21.53 -0.85 27.66
CA LYS A 404 -21.28 0.39 28.43
C LYS A 404 -21.47 0.19 29.93
N THR A 405 -22.34 -0.73 30.33
CA THR A 405 -22.60 -1.07 31.73
C THR A 405 -21.51 -1.97 32.31
N LEU A 406 -20.99 -2.92 31.53
CA LEU A 406 -19.89 -3.81 31.91
C LEU A 406 -18.56 -3.06 32.00
N SER A 407 -18.25 -2.18 31.05
CA SER A 407 -17.01 -1.38 31.07
C SER A 407 -16.93 -0.40 32.25
N LYS A 408 -18.08 0.03 32.80
CA LYS A 408 -18.16 0.80 34.05
C LYS A 408 -17.87 -0.06 35.29
N LYS A 409 -18.20 -1.36 35.29
CA LYS A 409 -17.87 -2.31 36.37
C LYS A 409 -16.40 -2.74 36.36
N ASP A 410 -15.76 -2.82 35.20
CA ASP A 410 -14.34 -3.21 35.07
C ASP A 410 -13.33 -2.11 35.39
N LYS A 411 -13.78 -0.89 35.74
CA LYS A 411 -12.94 0.13 36.41
C LYS A 411 -12.52 -0.26 37.84
N ILE A 412 -12.65 -1.53 38.23
CA ILE A 412 -12.02 -2.13 39.42
C ILE A 412 -10.63 -2.65 39.03
N ARG A 413 -9.75 -1.75 38.57
CA ARG A 413 -8.30 -1.94 38.65
C ARG A 413 -7.73 -0.76 39.43
N ASN A 414 -8.08 -0.71 40.71
CA ASN A 414 -7.21 -0.04 41.66
C ASN A 414 -5.90 -0.85 41.72
N GLU A 415 -4.78 -0.14 41.67
CA GLU A 415 -3.43 -0.72 41.83
C GLU A 415 -3.32 -1.39 43.21
N SER A 416 -3.62 -2.69 43.29
CA SER A 416 -3.37 -3.47 44.50
C SER A 416 -1.98 -4.09 44.45
N LYS A 417 -1.34 -4.18 45.61
CA LYS A 417 0.03 -4.71 45.80
C LYS A 417 0.22 -6.11 45.19
N SER A 418 -0.84 -6.91 45.11
CA SER A 418 -0.84 -8.25 44.50
C SER A 418 -0.65 -8.24 42.98
N ASN A 419 -1.06 -7.17 42.30
CA ASN A 419 -1.02 -7.08 40.83
C ASN A 419 0.32 -6.54 40.30
N LEU A 420 1.19 -6.08 41.20
CA LEU A 420 2.53 -5.57 40.90
C LEU A 420 3.65 -6.56 41.29
N GLU A 421 3.31 -7.72 41.84
CA GLU A 421 4.31 -8.76 42.11
C GLU A 421 4.73 -9.49 40.83
N ILE A 422 6.03 -9.44 40.53
CA ILE A 422 6.64 -10.17 39.42
C ILE A 422 6.59 -11.66 39.75
N LYS A 423 5.65 -12.38 39.14
CA LYS A 423 5.56 -13.83 39.27
C LYS A 423 6.65 -14.49 38.42
N LYS A 424 7.66 -15.06 39.08
CA LYS A 424 8.68 -15.92 38.45
C LYS A 424 8.07 -17.27 38.07
N TYR A 425 7.48 -17.36 36.88
CA TYR A 425 7.18 -18.67 36.29
C TYR A 425 8.34 -19.11 35.41
N ILE A 426 8.89 -20.29 35.70
CA ILE A 426 9.81 -20.98 34.79
C ILE A 426 8.94 -21.52 33.65
N TYR A 427 9.05 -20.90 32.48
CA TYR A 427 8.39 -21.36 31.27
C TYR A 427 9.13 -22.58 30.71
N LEU A 428 8.58 -23.77 30.89
CA LEU A 428 9.02 -24.97 30.17
C LEU A 428 8.16 -25.14 28.91
N PRO A 429 8.72 -24.94 27.70
CA PRO A 429 7.99 -25.20 26.46
C PRO A 429 7.69 -26.70 26.33
N LYS A 430 6.43 -27.04 26.04
CA LYS A 430 5.94 -28.42 25.89
C LYS A 430 6.35 -29.12 24.59
N THR A 431 7.06 -28.44 23.68
CA THR A 431 7.64 -29.02 22.47
C THR A 431 8.89 -28.22 22.10
N PHE A 432 9.95 -28.91 21.70
CA PHE A 432 11.17 -28.31 21.17
C PHE A 432 11.51 -29.05 19.88
N ASN A 433 11.66 -28.32 18.76
CA ASN A 433 11.91 -28.91 17.43
C ASN A 433 10.88 -29.95 16.93
N GLY A 434 9.61 -29.78 17.27
CA GLY A 434 8.53 -30.54 16.62
C GLY A 434 8.45 -32.03 16.98
N MET A 435 9.07 -32.45 18.09
CA MET A 435 8.75 -33.71 18.75
C MET A 435 8.21 -33.38 20.15
N THR A 436 7.16 -34.10 20.55
CA THR A 436 6.51 -33.99 21.87
C THR A 436 7.44 -34.32 23.02
#